data_AF-A0A1B8UM80-F1
#
_entry.id   AF-A0A1B8UM80-F1
#
_cell.length_a   1.000
_cell.length_b   1.000
_cell.length_c   1.000
_cell.angle_alpha   90.00
_cell.angle_beta   90.00
_cell.angle_gamma   90.00
#
_symmetry.space_group_name_H-M   'P 1'
#
loop_
_entity.id
_entity.type
_entity.pdbx_description
1 polymer ?
#
loop_
_entity_poly.entity_id
_entity_poly.type
_entity_poly.pdbx_seq_one_letter_code
_entity_poly.pdbx_strand_id
1 'polypeptide(L)'
;MTTWKGQPERYYYIWKDQGISYELSSYILSSSEMEQMIGSMKFPEAKVNKLHEDNEYHGIILTGLYDAEDIRRAQKLVGFKAAFPRKLPGEFAASSSYVSRKANFNHVENDEDSMRKLLNVLYSRGDHKQKNKADSGIRDVSFKQMLNGNMYQEMKKNGQVSYSKIDGERNNVKLTAITLQGKEVLRTEPYNLDGEPKGPNDLRLVSYFWFDGKVCYQAVFSGQGPEEQKIVEYLMKPDRK
;
A
#
# COMPACT_ATOMS: atom_id res chain seq x y z
N MET A 1 2.04 -27.25 -30.95
CA MET A 1 1.51 -26.88 -29.63
C MET A 1 1.54 -28.11 -28.76
N THR A 2 2.43 -28.14 -27.78
CA THR A 2 2.60 -29.24 -26.81
C THR A 2 1.55 -29.09 -25.72
N THR A 3 0.46 -29.85 -25.82
CA THR A 3 -0.50 -30.03 -24.73
C THR A 3 0.12 -30.96 -23.69
N TRP A 4 0.47 -30.42 -22.53
CA TRP A 4 0.95 -31.17 -21.38
C TRP A 4 -0.22 -31.99 -20.80
N LYS A 5 -0.16 -33.33 -20.92
CA LYS A 5 -1.18 -34.24 -20.38
C LYS A 5 -1.22 -34.13 -18.84
N GLY A 6 -2.41 -33.89 -18.28
CA GLY A 6 -2.70 -34.05 -16.85
C GLY A 6 -3.01 -32.78 -16.06
N GLN A 7 -3.07 -31.60 -16.68
CA GLN A 7 -3.62 -30.41 -16.00
C GLN A 7 -5.13 -30.31 -16.22
N PRO A 8 -5.93 -29.98 -15.19
CA PRO A 8 -7.35 -29.74 -15.36
C PRO A 8 -7.57 -28.61 -16.36
N GLU A 9 -8.48 -28.82 -17.31
CA GLU A 9 -8.85 -27.81 -18.30
C GLU A 9 -9.44 -26.59 -17.58
N ARG A 10 -8.89 -25.41 -17.86
CA ARG A 10 -9.43 -24.15 -17.35
C ARG A 10 -10.29 -23.51 -18.43
N TYR A 11 -11.58 -23.39 -18.14
CA TYR A 11 -12.51 -22.69 -19.00
C TYR A 11 -12.60 -21.22 -18.56
N TYR A 12 -12.65 -20.34 -19.56
CA TYR A 12 -12.85 -18.91 -19.37
C TYR A 12 -14.11 -18.50 -20.12
N TYR A 13 -15.05 -17.92 -19.41
CA TYR A 13 -16.21 -17.27 -19.99
C TYR A 13 -16.04 -15.77 -19.88
N ILE A 14 -15.98 -15.11 -21.02
CA ILE A 14 -15.92 -13.66 -21.12
C ILE A 14 -17.13 -13.21 -21.91
N TRP A 15 -17.97 -12.38 -21.32
CA TRP A 15 -19.13 -11.83 -22.00
C TRP A 15 -19.33 -10.36 -21.66
N LYS A 16 -20.17 -9.70 -22.44
CA LYS A 16 -20.55 -8.31 -22.25
C LYS A 16 -22.06 -8.24 -22.12
N ASP A 17 -22.53 -7.60 -21.05
CA ASP A 17 -23.94 -7.29 -20.86
C ASP A 17 -24.08 -5.85 -20.37
N GLN A 18 -25.02 -5.09 -20.98
CA GLN A 18 -25.28 -3.67 -20.67
C GLN A 18 -24.05 -2.76 -20.57
N GLY A 19 -23.00 -3.03 -21.36
CA GLY A 19 -21.77 -2.24 -21.35
C GLY A 19 -20.73 -2.67 -20.31
N ILE A 20 -21.04 -3.63 -19.45
CA ILE A 20 -20.15 -4.21 -18.44
C ILE A 20 -19.54 -5.49 -19.00
N SER A 21 -18.22 -5.67 -18.82
CA SER A 21 -17.51 -6.90 -19.16
C SER A 21 -17.38 -7.77 -17.93
N TYR A 22 -17.70 -9.05 -18.08
CA TYR A 22 -17.64 -10.05 -17.02
C TYR A 22 -16.65 -11.15 -17.40
N GLU A 23 -15.98 -11.70 -16.38
CA GLU A 23 -15.14 -12.89 -16.50
C GLU A 23 -15.54 -13.90 -15.43
N LEU A 24 -15.78 -15.14 -15.84
CA LEU A 24 -15.89 -16.30 -14.95
C LEU A 24 -14.86 -17.33 -15.37
N SER A 25 -14.04 -17.80 -14.43
CA SER A 25 -13.14 -18.91 -14.65
C SER A 25 -13.14 -19.86 -13.47
N SER A 26 -13.02 -21.16 -13.76
CA SER A 26 -12.97 -22.21 -12.75
C SER A 26 -12.01 -23.32 -13.16
N TYR A 27 -11.42 -23.94 -12.15
CA TYR A 27 -10.58 -25.14 -12.27
C TYR A 27 -11.35 -26.42 -11.90
N ILE A 28 -12.58 -26.28 -11.40
CA ILE A 28 -13.33 -27.36 -10.75
C ILE A 28 -14.68 -27.57 -11.46
N LEU A 29 -15.30 -26.48 -11.92
CA LEU A 29 -16.61 -26.53 -12.54
C LEU A 29 -16.50 -26.92 -14.01
N SER A 30 -17.41 -27.78 -14.46
CA SER A 30 -17.59 -28.10 -15.86
C SER A 30 -18.17 -26.91 -16.63
N SER A 31 -17.98 -26.92 -17.95
CA SER A 31 -18.55 -25.94 -18.88
C SER A 31 -20.05 -25.71 -18.66
N SER A 32 -20.83 -26.79 -18.50
CA SER A 32 -22.28 -26.70 -18.28
C SER A 32 -22.65 -26.07 -16.94
N GLU A 33 -21.88 -26.33 -15.87
CA GLU A 33 -22.12 -25.69 -14.56
C GLU A 33 -21.80 -24.19 -14.62
N MET A 34 -20.74 -23.81 -15.33
CA MET A 34 -20.42 -22.40 -15.56
C MET A 34 -21.48 -21.69 -16.39
N GLU A 35 -22.00 -22.31 -17.45
CA GLU A 35 -23.11 -21.75 -18.24
C GLU A 35 -24.38 -21.58 -17.41
N GLN A 36 -24.72 -22.54 -16.54
CA GLN A 36 -25.83 -22.43 -15.61
C GLN A 36 -25.63 -21.28 -14.62
N MET A 37 -24.41 -21.13 -14.08
CA MET A 37 -24.08 -20.01 -13.19
C MET A 37 -24.26 -18.67 -13.89
N ILE A 38 -23.71 -18.51 -15.10
CA ILE A 38 -23.86 -17.30 -15.91
C ILE A 38 -25.35 -17.02 -16.18
N GLY A 39 -26.13 -18.02 -16.58
CA GLY A 39 -27.57 -17.88 -16.82
C GLY A 39 -28.38 -17.54 -15.56
N SER A 40 -27.87 -17.87 -14.38
CA SER A 40 -28.48 -17.55 -13.09
C SER A 40 -28.06 -16.19 -12.52
N MET A 41 -27.07 -15.53 -13.12
CA MET A 41 -26.58 -14.25 -12.64
C MET A 41 -27.70 -13.20 -12.70
N LYS A 42 -27.95 -12.57 -11.56
CA LYS A 42 -28.81 -11.40 -11.46
C LYS A 42 -27.93 -10.19 -11.21
N PHE A 43 -28.36 -9.02 -11.69
CA PHE A 43 -27.73 -7.78 -11.29
C PHE A 43 -27.70 -7.72 -9.76
N PRO A 44 -26.55 -7.36 -9.15
CA PRO A 44 -26.46 -7.27 -7.71
C PRO A 44 -27.52 -6.28 -7.22
N GLU A 45 -28.43 -6.77 -6.37
CA GLU A 45 -29.43 -5.93 -5.73
C GLU A 45 -28.72 -4.83 -4.93
N ALA A 46 -29.39 -3.69 -4.69
CA ALA A 46 -28.81 -2.58 -3.95
C ALA A 46 -28.19 -3.00 -2.59
N LYS A 47 -28.71 -4.07 -1.96
CA LYS A 47 -28.16 -4.65 -0.72
C LYS A 47 -26.84 -5.42 -0.94
N VAL A 48 -26.63 -6.06 -2.08
CA VAL A 48 -25.36 -6.70 -2.45
C VAL A 48 -24.32 -5.62 -2.77
N ASN A 49 -24.71 -4.52 -3.42
CA ASN A 49 -23.82 -3.37 -3.60
C ASN A 49 -23.38 -2.73 -2.28
N LYS A 50 -24.23 -2.72 -1.25
CA LYS A 50 -23.83 -2.33 0.12
C LYS A 50 -22.77 -3.25 0.75
N LEU A 51 -22.63 -4.50 0.27
CA LEU A 51 -21.52 -5.38 0.69
C LEU A 51 -20.18 -4.99 0.04
N HIS A 52 -20.18 -4.10 -0.94
CA HIS A 52 -19.00 -3.53 -1.57
C HIS A 52 -18.81 -2.04 -1.27
N GLU A 53 -19.79 -1.41 -0.61
CA GLU A 53 -19.56 -0.20 0.18
C GLU A 53 -18.61 -0.56 1.34
N ASP A 54 -17.68 0.34 1.68
CA ASP A 54 -16.64 0.13 2.69
C ASP A 54 -17.21 -0.39 4.03
N ASN A 55 -17.27 -1.72 4.16
CA ASN A 55 -17.88 -2.40 5.29
C ASN A 55 -16.83 -3.12 6.14
N GLU A 56 -17.23 -3.50 7.34
CA GLU A 56 -16.38 -4.13 8.35
C GLU A 56 -15.70 -5.40 7.84
N TYR A 57 -16.36 -6.15 6.94
CA TYR A 57 -15.97 -7.49 6.50
C TYR A 57 -14.73 -7.51 5.58
N HIS A 58 -14.38 -6.40 4.92
CA HIS A 58 -13.26 -6.33 3.96
C HIS A 58 -11.99 -5.74 4.60
N GLY A 59 -11.61 -6.30 5.76
CA GLY A 59 -10.62 -5.78 6.71
C GLY A 59 -9.19 -5.53 6.22
N ILE A 60 -8.82 -5.99 5.03
CA ILE A 60 -7.43 -5.95 4.52
C ILE A 60 -7.40 -5.63 3.01
N ILE A 61 -8.50 -5.15 2.41
CA ILE A 61 -8.52 -4.94 0.96
C ILE A 61 -7.81 -3.65 0.59
N LEU A 62 -6.83 -3.79 -0.32
CA LEU A 62 -6.19 -2.69 -1.02
C LEU A 62 -7.13 -2.23 -2.13
N THR A 63 -7.70 -1.02 -2.00
CA THR A 63 -8.46 -0.42 -3.09
C THR A 63 -7.51 0.34 -3.99
N GLY A 64 -7.11 -0.26 -5.11
CA GLY A 64 -6.24 0.35 -6.11
C GLY A 64 -6.89 1.60 -6.73
N LEU A 65 -6.07 2.62 -7.01
CA LEU A 65 -6.52 3.86 -7.65
C LEU A 65 -5.91 3.95 -9.05
N TYR A 66 -6.78 4.05 -10.06
CA TYR A 66 -6.40 4.02 -11.47
C TYR A 66 -6.71 5.32 -12.19
N ASP A 67 -7.73 6.06 -11.75
CA ASP A 67 -8.12 7.32 -12.38
C ASP A 67 -8.40 8.47 -11.38
N ALA A 68 -8.83 9.61 -11.93
CA ALA A 68 -9.12 10.80 -11.15
C ALA A 68 -10.38 10.65 -10.26
N GLU A 69 -11.32 9.78 -10.64
CA GLU A 69 -12.50 9.51 -9.82
C GLU A 69 -12.11 8.67 -8.59
N ASP A 70 -11.25 7.68 -8.78
CA ASP A 70 -10.69 6.88 -7.68
C ASP A 70 -9.95 7.77 -6.68
N ILE A 71 -9.17 8.74 -7.14
CA ILE A 71 -8.48 9.70 -6.26
C ILE A 71 -9.48 10.51 -5.43
N ARG A 72 -10.58 10.98 -6.05
CA ARG A 72 -11.63 11.74 -5.32
C ARG A 72 -12.30 10.88 -4.27
N ARG A 73 -12.63 9.63 -4.61
CA ARG A 73 -13.22 8.65 -3.69
C ARG A 73 -12.25 8.34 -2.54
N ALA A 74 -10.97 8.12 -2.85
CA ALA A 74 -9.92 7.89 -1.87
C ALA A 74 -9.77 9.05 -0.87
N GLN A 75 -9.75 10.30 -1.37
CA GLN A 75 -9.68 11.49 -0.51
C GLN A 75 -10.90 11.62 0.42
N LYS A 76 -12.09 11.25 -0.06
CA LYS A 76 -13.30 11.18 0.77
C LYS A 76 -13.16 10.12 1.87
N LEU A 77 -12.65 8.93 1.53
CA LEU A 77 -12.46 7.83 2.48
C LEU A 77 -11.45 8.16 3.58
N VAL A 78 -10.33 8.79 3.23
CA VAL A 78 -9.29 9.14 4.21
C VAL A 78 -9.58 10.42 4.99
N GLY A 79 -10.55 11.23 4.54
CA GLY A 79 -10.99 12.42 5.27
C GLY A 79 -10.02 13.60 5.21
N PHE A 80 -9.12 13.63 4.23
CA PHE A 80 -8.20 14.75 3.97
C PHE A 80 -7.80 14.83 2.49
N LYS A 81 -7.31 16.01 2.08
CA LYS A 81 -6.77 16.24 0.74
C LYS A 81 -5.35 15.65 0.65
N ALA A 82 -5.27 14.38 0.27
CA ALA A 82 -4.00 13.66 0.12
C ALA A 82 -3.15 14.20 -1.03
N ALA A 83 -1.82 14.09 -0.88
CA ALA A 83 -0.84 14.44 -1.88
C ALA A 83 -0.52 13.25 -2.80
N PHE A 84 -0.40 13.50 -4.11
CA PHE A 84 -0.10 12.47 -5.12
C PHE A 84 0.95 12.95 -6.13
N PRO A 85 2.22 13.11 -5.72
CA PRO A 85 3.29 13.38 -6.68
C PRO A 85 3.35 12.27 -7.74
N ARG A 86 3.50 12.63 -9.02
CA ARG A 86 3.70 11.63 -10.08
C ARG A 86 5.13 11.12 -10.16
N LYS A 87 6.07 11.94 -9.68
CA LYS A 87 7.51 11.67 -9.70
C LYS A 87 8.14 12.13 -8.39
N LEU A 88 9.23 11.49 -8.01
CA LEU A 88 10.13 11.92 -6.94
C LEU A 88 11.52 12.22 -7.53
N PRO A 89 12.38 12.97 -6.81
CA PRO A 89 13.78 13.11 -7.18
C PRO A 89 14.46 11.76 -7.41
N GLY A 90 15.35 11.68 -8.40
CA GLY A 90 16.07 10.44 -8.72
C GLY A 90 15.28 9.46 -9.59
N GLU A 91 14.47 9.97 -10.52
CA GLU A 91 13.77 9.22 -11.59
C GLU A 91 12.72 8.19 -11.11
N PHE A 92 12.30 8.27 -9.85
CA PHE A 92 11.20 7.48 -9.34
C PHE A 92 9.87 7.99 -9.91
N ALA A 93 9.11 7.09 -10.54
CA ALA A 93 7.77 7.36 -11.03
C ALA A 93 6.75 6.59 -10.19
N ALA A 94 5.58 7.21 -9.96
CA ALA A 94 4.47 6.52 -9.31
C ALA A 94 4.06 5.31 -10.14
N SER A 95 4.11 4.11 -9.56
CA SER A 95 3.81 2.84 -10.21
C SER A 95 2.49 2.23 -9.77
N SER A 96 2.05 2.54 -8.55
CA SER A 96 0.72 2.16 -8.07
C SER A 96 0.29 3.06 -6.90
N SER A 97 -1.00 3.07 -6.61
CA SER A 97 -1.52 3.72 -5.41
C SER A 97 -2.77 2.99 -4.92
N TYR A 98 -3.01 3.04 -3.62
CA TYR A 98 -4.15 2.38 -3.01
C TYR A 98 -4.59 3.05 -1.70
N VAL A 99 -5.84 2.79 -1.31
CA VAL A 99 -6.34 3.01 0.06
C VAL A 99 -6.37 1.67 0.80
N SER A 100 -5.97 1.68 2.07
CA SER A 100 -6.08 0.51 2.95
C SER A 100 -6.34 0.93 4.39
N ARG A 101 -6.28 -0.03 5.32
CA ARG A 101 -6.38 0.20 6.77
C ARG A 101 -5.01 0.34 7.44
N LYS A 102 -5.00 0.81 8.69
CA LYS A 102 -3.81 1.11 9.50
C LYS A 102 -2.80 -0.03 9.60
N ALA A 103 -3.22 -1.29 9.54
CA ALA A 103 -2.30 -2.44 9.60
C ALA A 103 -1.17 -2.37 8.55
N ASN A 104 -1.39 -1.71 7.41
CA ASN A 104 -0.36 -1.48 6.39
C ASN A 104 0.48 -0.20 6.62
N PHE A 105 0.20 0.58 7.66
CA PHE A 105 0.99 1.72 8.13
C PHE A 105 1.98 1.27 9.21
N ASN A 106 1.44 0.78 10.33
CA ASN A 106 2.15 0.26 11.50
C ASN A 106 1.21 -0.62 12.35
N HIS A 107 1.65 -1.04 13.54
CA HIS A 107 0.88 -1.91 14.43
C HIS A 107 -0.47 -1.27 14.83
N VAL A 108 -1.48 -2.13 14.95
CA VAL A 108 -2.85 -1.77 15.35
C VAL A 108 -2.99 -1.93 16.86
N GLU A 109 -3.47 -0.91 17.55
CA GLU A 109 -3.59 -0.88 19.01
C GLU A 109 -4.95 -1.38 19.50
N ASN A 110 -6.02 -1.22 18.70
CA ASN A 110 -7.38 -1.67 19.01
C ASN A 110 -8.27 -1.65 17.76
N ASP A 111 -9.54 -2.05 17.90
CA ASP A 111 -10.48 -2.15 16.78
C ASP A 111 -10.76 -0.80 16.10
N GLU A 112 -10.99 0.28 16.87
CA GLU A 112 -11.21 1.62 16.31
C GLU A 112 -10.00 2.08 15.49
N ASP A 113 -8.82 1.86 16.06
CA ASP A 113 -7.55 2.18 15.46
C ASP A 113 -7.31 1.39 14.17
N SER A 114 -7.73 0.11 14.14
CA SER A 114 -7.66 -0.76 12.97
C SER A 114 -8.44 -0.20 11.78
N MET A 115 -9.52 0.55 12.04
CA MET A 115 -10.41 1.08 11.00
C MET A 115 -9.86 2.32 10.31
N ARG A 116 -8.80 2.94 10.85
CA ARG A 116 -8.22 4.14 10.26
C ARG A 116 -7.71 3.89 8.85
N LYS A 117 -8.11 4.75 7.92
CA LYS A 117 -7.76 4.64 6.51
C LYS A 117 -6.43 5.33 6.23
N LEU A 118 -5.57 4.63 5.51
CA LEU A 118 -4.35 5.17 4.94
C LEU A 118 -4.45 5.21 3.43
N LEU A 119 -3.69 6.11 2.85
CA LEU A 119 -3.44 6.18 1.42
C LEU A 119 -1.96 5.98 1.18
N ASN A 120 -1.62 5.11 0.22
CA ASN A 120 -0.25 4.86 -0.20
C ASN A 120 -0.07 5.16 -1.69
N VAL A 121 1.10 5.72 -2.03
CA VAL A 121 1.62 5.78 -3.39
C VAL A 121 2.97 5.07 -3.42
N LEU A 122 3.10 4.06 -4.28
CA LEU A 122 4.35 3.35 -4.52
C LEU A 122 5.07 3.98 -5.70
N TYR A 123 6.38 4.16 -5.56
CA TYR A 123 7.26 4.65 -6.61
C TYR A 123 8.37 3.66 -6.85
N SER A 124 8.67 3.44 -8.12
CA SER A 124 9.77 2.59 -8.58
C SER A 124 10.50 3.27 -9.73
N ARG A 125 11.74 2.85 -9.98
CA ARG A 125 12.47 3.22 -11.18
C ARG A 125 12.19 2.19 -12.28
N GLY A 126 11.99 2.68 -13.51
CA GLY A 126 11.61 1.84 -14.66
C GLY A 126 12.66 0.79 -15.06
N ASP A 127 13.90 0.92 -14.59
CA ASP A 127 15.05 0.04 -14.84
C ASP A 127 15.11 -1.20 -13.92
N HIS A 128 14.38 -1.22 -12.80
CA HIS A 128 14.34 -2.37 -11.87
C HIS A 128 13.68 -3.64 -12.42
N LYS A 129 13.29 -3.68 -13.70
CA LYS A 129 13.01 -4.94 -14.40
C LYS A 129 14.26 -5.80 -14.64
N GLN A 130 15.46 -5.32 -14.33
CA GLN A 130 16.68 -6.14 -14.38
C GLN A 130 16.90 -6.93 -13.07
N LYS A 131 16.40 -8.17 -13.06
CA LYS A 131 16.43 -9.14 -11.96
C LYS A 131 17.80 -9.52 -11.38
N ASN A 132 18.93 -8.93 -11.79
CA ASN A 132 20.24 -9.55 -11.58
C ASN A 132 21.40 -8.64 -11.15
N LYS A 133 21.15 -7.44 -10.62
CA LYS A 133 22.23 -6.68 -9.97
C LYS A 133 21.94 -6.48 -8.51
N ALA A 134 22.97 -6.69 -7.70
CA ALA A 134 23.07 -6.09 -6.37
C ALA A 134 23.11 -4.56 -6.55
N ASP A 135 21.97 -3.98 -6.90
CA ASP A 135 21.87 -2.55 -7.15
C ASP A 135 21.95 -1.85 -5.80
N SER A 136 23.14 -1.33 -5.52
CA SER A 136 23.33 -0.37 -4.45
C SER A 136 22.40 0.82 -4.69
N GLY A 137 21.46 1.07 -3.79
CA GLY A 137 20.55 2.20 -3.91
C GLY A 137 19.17 1.95 -3.32
N ILE A 138 18.32 2.96 -3.47
CA ILE A 138 16.88 2.88 -3.17
C ILE A 138 16.22 2.14 -4.34
N ARG A 139 15.51 1.04 -4.04
CA ARG A 139 14.77 0.23 -5.01
C ARG A 139 13.36 0.78 -5.23
N ASP A 140 12.63 0.98 -4.13
CA ASP A 140 11.27 1.50 -4.13
C ASP A 140 11.08 2.51 -3.01
N VAL A 141 10.11 3.39 -3.18
CA VAL A 141 9.63 4.31 -2.16
C VAL A 141 8.13 4.14 -1.98
N SER A 142 7.67 3.90 -0.76
CA SER A 142 6.24 3.93 -0.41
C SER A 142 5.96 5.20 0.38
N PHE A 143 5.03 6.02 -0.13
CA PHE A 143 4.59 7.24 0.52
C PHE A 143 3.19 7.06 1.09
N LYS A 144 3.11 6.91 2.41
CA LYS A 144 1.86 6.68 3.15
C LYS A 144 1.40 7.94 3.87
N GLN A 145 0.08 8.11 3.92
CA GLN A 145 -0.59 9.29 4.49
C GLN A 145 -1.80 8.81 5.28
N MET A 146 -1.93 9.22 6.54
CA MET A 146 -3.04 8.79 7.40
C MET A 146 -3.36 9.87 8.44
N LEU A 147 -4.63 9.99 8.83
CA LEU A 147 -5.00 10.82 9.99
C LEU A 147 -4.30 10.32 11.25
N ASN A 148 -3.63 11.24 11.94
CA ASN A 148 -2.66 10.88 12.97
C ASN A 148 -3.28 10.23 14.21
N GLY A 149 -4.47 10.67 14.63
CA GLY A 149 -4.95 10.41 15.99
C GLY A 149 -3.92 10.96 16.99
N ASN A 150 -3.29 10.07 17.75
CA ASN A 150 -2.20 10.32 18.69
C ASN A 150 -0.86 9.62 18.32
N MET A 151 -0.83 8.91 17.19
CA MET A 151 0.23 7.96 16.85
C MET A 151 1.62 8.59 16.77
N TYR A 152 1.76 9.76 16.13
CA TYR A 152 3.04 10.44 16.01
C TYR A 152 3.60 10.88 17.36
N GLN A 153 2.74 11.36 18.26
CA GLN A 153 3.11 11.78 19.61
C GLN A 153 3.56 10.57 20.45
N GLU A 154 2.89 9.44 20.32
CA GLU A 154 3.28 8.19 20.99
C GLU A 154 4.62 7.66 20.47
N MET A 155 4.81 7.62 19.14
CA MET A 155 6.08 7.25 18.53
C MET A 155 7.23 8.13 19.03
N LYS A 156 7.00 9.45 19.09
CA LYS A 156 7.96 10.42 19.60
C LYS A 156 8.27 10.19 21.08
N LYS A 157 7.24 10.03 21.91
CA LYS A 157 7.38 9.83 23.37
C LYS A 157 8.14 8.54 23.69
N ASN A 158 7.85 7.48 22.96
CA ASN A 158 8.42 6.15 23.21
C ASN A 158 9.77 5.95 22.50
N GLY A 159 10.12 6.82 21.54
CA GLY A 159 11.35 6.68 20.76
C GLY A 159 11.36 5.46 19.82
N GLN A 160 10.19 4.91 19.49
CA GLN A 160 10.06 3.71 18.65
C GLN A 160 8.72 3.68 17.89
N VAL A 161 8.69 2.93 16.80
CA VAL A 161 7.47 2.56 16.06
C VAL A 161 7.32 1.03 16.05
N SER A 162 6.12 0.54 16.31
CA SER A 162 5.81 -0.89 16.28
C SER A 162 5.23 -1.29 14.94
N TYR A 163 5.69 -2.38 14.34
CA TYR A 163 5.06 -3.05 13.20
C TYR A 163 4.52 -4.41 13.65
N SER A 164 3.49 -4.91 12.97
CA SER A 164 3.03 -6.29 13.19
C SER A 164 3.88 -7.25 12.36
N LYS A 165 4.47 -8.24 13.01
CA LYS A 165 5.09 -9.40 12.35
C LYS A 165 4.01 -10.34 11.80
N ILE A 166 4.41 -11.28 10.94
CA ILE A 166 3.50 -12.29 10.40
C ILE A 166 2.89 -13.22 11.46
N ASP A 167 3.60 -13.42 12.59
CA ASP A 167 3.14 -14.20 13.75
C ASP A 167 2.22 -13.41 14.69
N GLY A 168 1.93 -12.14 14.37
CA GLY A 168 1.10 -11.24 15.17
C GLY A 168 1.85 -10.51 16.29
N GLU A 169 3.13 -10.82 16.53
CA GLU A 169 3.92 -10.09 17.52
C GLU A 169 4.32 -8.68 17.05
N ARG A 170 4.70 -7.84 18.01
CA ARG A 170 5.26 -6.52 17.72
C ARG A 170 6.73 -6.62 17.34
N ASN A 171 7.08 -5.96 16.25
CA ASN A 171 8.44 -5.59 15.92
C ASN A 171 8.64 -4.10 16.21
N ASN A 172 9.32 -3.80 17.32
CA ASN A 172 9.57 -2.42 17.75
C ASN A 172 10.87 -1.92 17.13
N VAL A 173 10.77 -0.86 16.33
CA VAL A 173 11.89 -0.27 15.61
C VAL A 173 12.20 1.10 16.21
N LYS A 174 13.45 1.29 16.61
CA LYS A 174 13.91 2.53 17.23
C LYS A 174 13.85 3.72 16.26
N LEU A 175 13.49 4.88 16.80
CA LEU A 175 13.40 6.15 16.10
C LEU A 175 14.48 7.12 16.59
N THR A 176 15.02 7.89 15.65
CA THR A 176 15.88 9.04 15.91
C THR A 176 15.24 10.28 15.31
N ALA A 177 15.13 11.34 16.10
CA ALA A 177 14.68 12.63 15.60
C ALA A 177 15.82 13.30 14.81
N ILE A 178 15.50 13.73 13.59
CA ILE A 178 16.37 14.55 12.74
C ILE A 178 15.63 15.83 12.34
N THR A 179 16.36 16.82 11.85
CA THR A 179 15.77 18.05 11.32
C THR A 179 15.95 18.10 9.81
N LEU A 180 14.84 18.23 9.07
CA LEU A 180 14.83 18.44 7.62
C LEU A 180 14.02 19.70 7.32
N GLN A 181 14.60 20.65 6.57
CA GLN A 181 13.97 21.95 6.27
C GLN A 181 13.38 22.67 7.51
N GLY A 182 14.07 22.61 8.64
CA GLY A 182 13.62 23.23 9.90
C GLY A 182 12.43 22.55 10.58
N LYS A 183 11.99 21.39 10.06
CA LYS A 183 10.93 20.57 10.67
C LYS A 183 11.53 19.29 11.24
N GLU A 184 10.98 18.88 12.39
CA GLU A 184 11.32 17.60 13.01
C GLU A 184 10.78 16.45 12.16
N VAL A 185 11.62 15.44 11.95
CA VAL A 185 11.29 14.21 11.24
C VAL A 185 11.82 13.04 12.06
N LEU A 186 11.01 12.01 12.30
CA LEU A 186 11.45 10.79 12.98
C LEU A 186 11.95 9.79 11.93
N ARG A 187 13.17 9.32 12.07
CA ARG A 187 13.78 8.33 11.18
C ARG A 187 13.99 7.02 11.92
N THR A 188 13.64 5.88 11.32
CA THR A 188 13.94 4.57 11.90
C THR A 188 15.42 4.20 11.77
N GLU A 189 15.91 3.35 12.67
CA GLU A 189 17.03 2.47 12.34
C GLU A 189 16.63 1.50 11.20
N PRO A 190 17.57 0.93 10.43
CA PRO A 190 17.25 -0.05 9.39
C PRO A 190 16.55 -1.28 9.99
N TYR A 191 15.48 -1.75 9.34
CA TYR A 191 14.65 -2.85 9.85
C TYR A 191 14.08 -3.72 8.73
N ASN A 192 13.55 -4.89 9.07
CA ASN A 192 12.59 -5.62 8.25
C ASN A 192 11.24 -5.67 8.96
N LEU A 193 10.15 -5.98 8.26
CA LEU A 193 8.83 -6.09 8.89
C LEU A 193 8.77 -7.19 9.96
N ASP A 194 9.40 -8.34 9.71
CA ASP A 194 9.41 -9.49 10.64
C ASP A 194 10.52 -9.44 11.71
N GLY A 195 11.33 -8.37 11.75
CA GLY A 195 12.38 -8.20 12.76
C GLY A 195 13.64 -7.53 12.22
N GLU A 196 14.78 -7.87 12.81
CA GLU A 196 16.07 -7.35 12.36
C GLU A 196 16.54 -8.01 11.05
N PRO A 197 17.20 -7.25 10.15
CA PRO A 197 17.82 -7.83 8.96
C PRO A 197 18.87 -8.89 9.31
N LYS A 198 18.68 -10.13 8.85
CA LYS A 198 19.54 -11.28 9.18
C LYS A 198 20.74 -11.44 8.25
N GLY A 199 20.90 -10.58 7.24
CA GLY A 199 21.98 -10.69 6.28
C GLY A 199 22.07 -9.58 5.24
N PRO A 200 23.07 -9.64 4.35
CA PRO A 200 23.28 -8.64 3.29
C PRO A 200 22.20 -8.68 2.20
N ASN A 201 21.54 -9.82 2.02
CA ASN A 201 20.48 -10.00 1.03
C ASN A 201 19.08 -9.66 1.58
N ASP A 202 19.02 -9.27 2.85
CA ASP A 202 17.78 -9.01 3.53
C ASP A 202 17.23 -7.63 3.17
N LEU A 203 15.91 -7.51 3.02
CA LEU A 203 15.27 -6.29 2.52
C LEU A 203 15.29 -5.20 3.59
N ARG A 204 16.36 -4.42 3.65
CA ARG A 204 16.49 -3.32 4.59
C ARG A 204 15.52 -2.20 4.25
N LEU A 205 14.64 -1.91 5.20
CA LEU A 205 13.72 -0.79 5.18
C LEU A 205 14.26 0.35 6.04
N VAL A 206 14.01 1.59 5.60
CA VAL A 206 14.17 2.79 6.41
C VAL A 206 12.91 3.62 6.26
N SER A 207 12.33 4.07 7.37
CA SER A 207 11.13 4.90 7.38
C SER A 207 11.43 6.29 7.93
N TYR A 208 10.82 7.29 7.31
CA TYR A 208 10.80 8.68 7.78
C TYR A 208 9.37 9.10 8.04
N PHE A 209 9.11 9.69 9.21
CA PHE A 209 7.80 10.15 9.64
C PHE A 209 7.82 11.64 9.92
N TRP A 210 6.78 12.35 9.47
CA TRP A 210 6.55 13.73 9.86
C TRP A 210 5.05 14.00 10.03
N PHE A 211 4.74 15.03 10.80
CA PHE A 211 3.38 15.41 11.16
C PHE A 211 3.11 16.86 10.74
N ASP A 212 1.96 17.10 10.11
CA ASP A 212 1.56 18.44 9.65
C ASP A 212 0.48 19.11 10.52
N GLY A 213 0.15 18.52 11.67
CA GLY A 213 -0.93 18.98 12.55
C GLY A 213 -2.19 18.12 12.46
N LYS A 214 -2.41 17.37 11.37
CA LYS A 214 -3.56 16.45 11.25
C LYS A 214 -3.18 15.09 10.67
N VAL A 215 -2.30 15.07 9.69
CA VAL A 215 -1.88 13.89 8.94
C VAL A 215 -0.47 13.48 9.39
N CYS A 216 -0.31 12.20 9.71
CA CYS A 216 0.99 11.58 9.82
C CYS A 216 1.38 11.03 8.45
N TYR A 217 2.54 11.44 7.98
CA TYR A 217 3.14 10.95 6.75
C TYR A 217 4.23 9.94 7.06
N GLN A 218 4.44 9.01 6.16
CA GLN A 218 5.54 8.06 6.19
C GLN A 218 6.12 7.90 4.80
N ALA A 219 7.44 8.04 4.66
CA ALA A 219 8.18 7.60 3.49
C ALA A 219 8.98 6.35 3.87
N VAL A 220 8.69 5.21 3.25
CA VAL A 220 9.38 3.93 3.44
C VAL A 220 10.26 3.68 2.23
N PHE A 221 11.56 3.50 2.46
CA PHE A 221 12.55 3.18 1.44
C PHE A 221 12.89 1.70 1.54
N SER A 222 12.83 0.99 0.41
CA SER A 222 13.42 -0.34 0.27
C SER A 222 14.81 -0.19 -0.33
N GLY A 223 15.84 -0.71 0.35
CA GLY A 223 17.22 -0.36 0.02
C GLY A 223 17.61 1.03 0.58
N GLN A 224 18.87 1.41 0.38
CA GLN A 224 19.44 2.62 0.98
C GLN A 224 20.22 3.42 -0.05
N GLY A 225 20.14 4.75 0.03
CA GLY A 225 20.86 5.61 -0.88
C GLY A 225 20.93 7.08 -0.44
N PRO A 226 21.87 7.85 -1.01
CA PRO A 226 22.10 9.24 -0.61
C PRO A 226 20.90 10.16 -0.88
N GLU A 227 19.93 9.74 -1.71
CA GLU A 227 18.78 10.56 -2.10
C GLU A 227 17.60 10.48 -1.13
N GLU A 228 17.65 9.63 -0.08
CA GLU A 228 16.56 9.44 0.90
C GLU A 228 16.05 10.78 1.45
N GLN A 229 16.94 11.59 2.04
CA GLN A 229 16.55 12.86 2.67
C GLN A 229 15.99 13.85 1.64
N LYS A 230 16.59 13.94 0.45
CA LYS A 230 16.11 14.82 -0.64
C LYS A 230 14.71 14.43 -1.12
N ILE A 231 14.40 13.14 -1.16
CA ILE A 231 13.06 12.64 -1.48
C ILE A 231 12.08 13.01 -0.36
N VAL A 232 12.44 12.82 0.91
CA VAL A 232 11.60 13.20 2.06
C VAL A 232 11.33 14.71 2.06
N GLU A 233 12.37 15.52 1.87
CA GLU A 233 12.29 16.97 1.76
C GLU A 233 11.38 17.43 0.62
N TYR A 234 11.41 16.75 -0.52
CA TYR A 234 10.49 17.00 -1.63
C TYR A 234 9.04 16.64 -1.23
N LEU A 235 8.85 15.49 -0.59
CA LEU A 235 7.56 15.03 -0.07
C LEU A 235 7.01 15.91 1.05
N MET A 236 7.82 16.71 1.74
CA MET A 236 7.37 17.63 2.78
C MET A 236 6.85 18.98 2.24
N LYS A 237 7.09 19.31 0.96
CA LYS A 237 6.66 20.59 0.37
C LYS A 237 5.14 20.63 0.15
N PRO A 238 4.45 21.75 0.44
CA PRO A 238 3.00 21.86 0.24
C PRO A 238 2.59 21.81 -1.24
N ASP A 239 3.35 22.48 -2.11
CA ASP A 239 3.10 22.54 -3.56
C ASP A 239 4.10 21.66 -4.32
N ARG A 240 3.69 20.41 -4.56
CA ARG A 240 4.48 19.41 -5.27
C ARG A 240 3.95 19.35 -6.71
N LYS A 241 4.61 20.04 -7.65
CA LYS A 241 4.28 19.98 -9.09
C LYS A 241 4.99 18.81 -9.76
#